data_AF-A0A1H5CC11-F1
#
_entry.id   AF-A0A1H5CC11-F1
#
_cell.length_a   1.000
_cell.length_b   1.000
_cell.length_c   1.000
_cell.angle_alpha   90.00
_cell.angle_beta   90.00
_cell.angle_gamma   90.00
#
_symmetry.space_group_name_H-M   'P 1'
#
loop_
_entity.id
_entity.type
_entity.pdbx_description
1 polymer ?
#
loop_
_entity_poly.entity_id
_entity_poly.type
_entity_poly.pdbx_seq_one_letter_code
_entity_poly.pdbx_strand_id
1 'polypeptide(L)'
;MTHSRLDAVLALRHAVEVEEPAEVIALARTESDTGTKVTTGFISRQGRVLAWKTSTGEHVLYGGAIRVADDYGWESAGTPRVYLFDTNDEDATADDAVRLFLSQSLTNGGAERFAGWRERIVALIPEEVGAKESKIIRTLADGTLERTHTYNVLDAYSTYARWVNQLANEFGSTDENLAAGISIPDTAPLEPLTPNIVQAWLMREAAQAQLDQARASLKFGLAAQARMHEHTSPDTDADVSIAELARSLHTDRPNLTRAIKAAEADAKLRNQLDDIERMQLPTRR
;
A
#
# COMPACT_ATOMS: atom_id res chain seq x y z
N MET A 1 13.98 12.26 -4.86
CA MET A 1 14.28 13.52 -4.16
C MET A 1 13.12 13.79 -3.22
N THR A 2 13.31 13.54 -1.93
CA THR A 2 12.34 13.91 -0.89
C THR A 2 12.49 15.40 -0.55
N HIS A 3 11.38 16.04 -0.18
CA HIS A 3 11.35 17.46 0.18
C HIS A 3 11.83 17.60 1.63
N SER A 4 12.69 18.58 1.94
CA SER A 4 13.34 18.69 3.27
C SER A 4 12.40 18.66 4.47
N ARG A 5 11.18 19.21 4.32
CA ARG A 5 10.12 19.12 5.35
C ARG A 5 9.61 17.70 5.59
N LEU A 6 9.48 16.91 4.52
CA LEU A 6 9.10 15.51 4.63
C LEU A 6 10.21 14.70 5.28
N ASP A 7 11.47 14.97 4.94
CA ASP A 7 12.62 14.32 5.59
C ASP A 7 12.62 14.56 7.10
N ALA A 8 12.27 15.77 7.56
CA ALA A 8 12.16 16.08 8.98
C ALA A 8 11.04 15.31 9.70
N VAL A 9 9.89 15.10 9.04
CA VAL A 9 8.78 14.30 9.60
C VAL A 9 9.12 12.81 9.64
N LEU A 10 9.88 12.34 8.65
CA LEU A 10 10.31 10.93 8.53
C LEU A 10 11.62 10.64 9.25
N ALA A 11 12.26 11.62 9.88
CA ALA A 11 13.47 11.41 10.66
C ALA A 11 13.18 10.52 11.87
N LEU A 12 14.05 9.53 12.10
CA LEU A 12 13.99 8.68 13.29
C LEU A 12 14.24 9.54 14.52
N ARG A 13 13.44 9.34 15.57
CA ARG A 13 13.46 10.17 16.79
C ARG A 13 14.18 9.49 17.94
N HIS A 14 14.19 8.18 17.95
CA HIS A 14 14.68 7.33 19.04
C HIS A 14 15.73 6.33 18.58
N ALA A 15 15.88 6.13 17.28
CA ALA A 15 16.83 5.18 16.70
C ALA A 15 18.08 5.89 16.13
N VAL A 16 19.26 5.45 16.55
CA VAL A 16 20.56 5.95 16.07
C VAL A 16 21.26 4.86 15.26
N GLU A 17 21.76 5.21 14.08
CA GLU A 17 22.48 4.28 13.21
C GLU A 17 23.79 3.83 13.86
N VAL A 18 24.08 2.54 13.78
CA VAL A 18 25.30 1.93 14.34
C VAL A 18 26.02 1.12 13.26
N GLU A 19 27.36 1.11 13.31
CA GLU A 19 28.15 0.21 12.47
C GLU A 19 28.02 -1.25 12.96
N GLU A 20 27.80 -2.16 12.02
CA GLU A 20 27.28 -3.51 12.26
C GLU A 20 28.04 -4.37 13.28
N PRO A 21 27.31 -5.06 14.18
CA PRO A 21 27.61 -6.43 14.56
C PRO A 21 26.98 -7.39 13.53
N ALA A 22 27.78 -8.23 12.86
CA ALA A 22 27.32 -9.20 11.85
C ALA A 22 26.16 -10.12 12.32
N GLU A 23 26.00 -10.28 13.64
CA GLU A 23 24.92 -11.03 14.29
C GLU A 23 23.53 -10.41 14.04
N VAL A 24 23.42 -9.09 13.89
CA VAL A 24 22.15 -8.38 13.68
C VAL A 24 21.55 -8.68 12.31
N ILE A 25 22.38 -8.78 11.28
CA ILE A 25 21.93 -9.09 9.90
C ILE A 25 21.48 -10.54 9.79
N ALA A 26 22.15 -11.45 10.48
CA ALA A 26 21.75 -12.85 10.53
C ALA A 26 20.36 -13.00 11.16
N LEU A 27 20.08 -12.29 12.27
CA LEU A 27 18.79 -12.29 12.97
C LEU A 27 17.64 -11.73 12.12
N ALA A 28 17.89 -10.70 11.31
CA ALA A 28 16.86 -10.14 10.42
C ALA A 28 16.33 -11.14 9.38
N ARG A 29 17.06 -12.24 9.12
CA ARG A 29 16.67 -13.31 8.18
C ARG A 29 15.88 -14.44 8.83
N THR A 30 15.97 -14.59 10.15
CA THR A 30 15.31 -15.66 10.92
C THR A 30 14.25 -15.06 11.82
N GLU A 31 13.01 -14.98 11.35
CA GLU A 31 11.86 -14.50 12.14
C GLU A 31 11.62 -15.30 13.44
N SER A 32 12.24 -16.48 13.55
CA SER A 32 12.10 -17.39 14.68
C SER A 32 13.46 -17.96 15.11
N ASP A 33 14.26 -17.18 15.82
CA ASP A 33 15.27 -17.77 16.70
C ASP A 33 14.83 -17.60 18.15
N THR A 34 15.09 -18.63 18.97
CA THR A 34 14.45 -18.86 20.28
C THR A 34 14.68 -17.78 21.35
N GLY A 35 15.47 -16.74 21.05
CA GLY A 35 15.77 -15.61 21.94
C GLY A 35 15.40 -14.21 21.41
N THR A 36 14.82 -14.09 20.21
CA THR A 36 14.55 -12.79 19.56
C THR A 36 13.06 -12.62 19.34
N LYS A 37 12.46 -11.61 19.99
CA LYS A 37 11.05 -11.28 19.81
C LYS A 37 10.94 -10.11 18.84
N VAL A 38 10.44 -10.37 17.63
CA VAL A 38 10.02 -9.33 16.69
C VAL A 38 8.90 -8.52 17.36
N THR A 39 9.10 -7.21 17.49
CA THR A 39 8.11 -6.30 18.07
C THR A 39 7.29 -5.63 16.98
N THR A 40 7.92 -5.26 15.87
CA THR A 40 7.24 -4.63 14.72
C THR A 40 7.92 -5.06 13.41
N GLY A 41 7.15 -5.32 12.36
CA GLY A 41 7.69 -5.69 11.05
C GLY A 41 6.87 -5.12 9.89
N PHE A 42 7.58 -4.68 8.86
CA PHE A 42 7.02 -4.18 7.61
C PHE A 42 7.80 -4.71 6.42
N ILE A 43 7.10 -5.07 5.37
CA ILE A 43 7.68 -5.53 4.12
C ILE A 43 6.93 -4.95 2.92
N SER A 44 7.67 -4.59 1.89
CA SER A 44 7.18 -4.26 0.55
C SER A 44 7.97 -5.06 -0.47
N ARG A 45 7.61 -4.96 -1.75
CA ARG A 45 8.36 -5.60 -2.84
C ARG A 45 9.81 -5.15 -2.98
N GLN A 46 10.17 -4.01 -2.39
CA GLN A 46 11.48 -3.36 -2.57
C GLN A 46 12.26 -3.22 -1.26
N GLY A 47 11.63 -3.47 -0.11
CA GLY A 47 12.23 -3.19 1.19
C GLY A 47 11.59 -3.89 2.35
N ARG A 48 12.38 -4.08 3.40
CA ARG A 48 11.97 -4.69 4.66
C ARG A 48 12.51 -3.89 5.83
N VAL A 49 11.64 -3.66 6.81
CA VAL A 49 11.96 -3.04 8.08
C VAL A 49 11.50 -3.96 9.21
N LEU A 50 12.39 -4.21 10.16
CA LEU A 50 12.11 -5.05 11.32
C LEU A 50 12.63 -4.38 12.58
N ALA A 51 11.80 -4.31 13.60
CA ALA A 51 12.19 -3.99 14.96
C ALA A 51 12.06 -5.23 15.84
N TRP A 52 13.04 -5.46 16.70
CA TRP A 52 13.00 -6.56 17.67
C TRP A 52 13.71 -6.19 18.95
N LYS A 53 13.47 -7.02 19.96
CA LYS A 53 14.17 -6.97 21.24
C LYS A 53 15.23 -8.07 21.32
N THR A 54 16.46 -7.72 21.63
CA THR A 54 17.56 -8.65 21.85
C THR A 54 17.42 -9.37 23.20
N SER A 55 18.23 -10.41 23.42
CA SER A 55 18.30 -11.11 24.71
C SER A 55 18.87 -10.23 25.84
N THR A 56 19.68 -9.22 25.50
CA THR A 56 20.19 -8.19 26.43
C THR A 56 19.11 -7.15 26.79
N GLY A 57 17.96 -7.18 26.11
CA GLY A 57 16.82 -6.29 26.35
C GLY A 57 16.84 -5.01 25.52
N GLU A 58 17.83 -4.84 24.65
CA GLU A 58 17.95 -3.70 23.75
C GLU A 58 16.97 -3.83 22.58
N HIS A 59 16.43 -2.71 22.11
CA HIS A 59 15.65 -2.68 20.87
C HIS A 59 16.55 -2.32 19.70
N VAL A 60 16.41 -3.07 18.61
CA VAL A 60 17.17 -2.88 17.38
C VAL A 60 16.21 -2.72 16.22
N LEU A 61 16.53 -1.82 15.30
CA LEU A 61 15.81 -1.59 14.05
C LEU A 61 16.71 -1.94 12.87
N TYR A 62 16.18 -2.74 11.95
CA TYR A 62 16.78 -3.06 10.68
C TYR A 62 15.99 -2.38 9.56
N GLY A 63 16.69 -1.82 8.58
CA GLY A 63 16.12 -1.42 7.30
C GLY A 63 17.01 -1.87 6.15
N GLY A 64 16.46 -2.62 5.21
CA GLY A 64 17.22 -3.12 4.07
C GLY A 64 16.37 -3.21 2.82
N ALA A 65 16.98 -2.96 1.65
CA ALA A 65 16.34 -3.31 0.39
C ALA A 65 16.25 -4.84 0.27
N ILE A 66 15.25 -5.32 -0.47
CA ILE A 66 15.08 -6.76 -0.70
C ILE A 66 14.82 -7.03 -2.19
N ARG A 67 15.01 -8.28 -2.58
CA ARG A 67 14.48 -8.85 -3.82
C ARG A 67 13.51 -9.96 -3.46
N VAL A 68 12.32 -9.93 -4.06
CA VAL A 68 11.30 -10.97 -3.90
C VAL A 68 11.42 -11.92 -5.10
N ALA A 69 11.53 -13.21 -4.82
CA ALA A 69 11.55 -14.29 -5.78
C ALA A 69 10.11 -14.70 -6.17
N ASP A 70 9.99 -15.52 -7.21
CA ASP A 70 8.69 -15.95 -7.75
C ASP A 70 7.88 -16.83 -6.77
N ASP A 71 8.55 -17.46 -5.81
CA ASP A 71 7.94 -18.25 -4.73
C ASP A 71 7.56 -17.40 -3.51
N TYR A 72 7.62 -16.08 -3.64
CA TYR A 72 7.44 -15.09 -2.57
C TYR A 72 8.56 -15.09 -1.51
N GLY A 73 9.58 -15.93 -1.63
CA GLY A 73 10.78 -15.81 -0.82
C GLY A 73 11.48 -14.47 -1.06
N TRP A 74 12.25 -13.98 -0.09
CA TRP A 74 13.00 -12.74 -0.25
C TRP A 74 14.46 -12.87 0.19
N GLU A 75 15.32 -12.09 -0.44
CA GLU A 75 16.73 -11.93 -0.07
C GLU A 75 17.07 -10.45 0.17
N SER A 76 17.99 -10.19 1.09
CA SER A 76 18.52 -8.83 1.30
C SER A 76 19.29 -8.36 0.08
N ALA A 77 19.06 -7.13 -0.37
CA ALA A 77 19.79 -6.48 -1.45
C ALA A 77 20.56 -5.26 -0.92
N GLY A 78 21.80 -5.10 -1.37
CA GLY A 78 22.68 -4.00 -0.94
C GLY A 78 23.14 -4.13 0.51
N THR A 79 23.56 -3.00 1.08
CA THR A 79 24.00 -2.91 2.48
C THR A 79 22.81 -2.48 3.35
N PRO A 80 22.35 -3.33 4.29
CA PRO A 80 21.30 -2.93 5.21
C PRO A 80 21.80 -1.88 6.20
N ARG A 81 20.86 -1.18 6.83
CA ARG A 81 21.14 -0.21 7.89
C ARG A 81 20.58 -0.74 9.19
N VAL A 82 21.34 -0.57 10.25
CA VAL A 82 21.02 -1.05 11.59
C VAL A 82 21.01 0.15 12.53
N TYR A 83 20.00 0.20 13.38
CA TYR A 83 19.84 1.25 14.37
C TYR A 83 19.61 0.64 15.75
N LEU A 84 20.16 1.29 16.77
CA LEU A 84 19.88 0.99 18.17
C LEU A 84 18.92 2.04 18.70
N PHE A 85 17.89 1.60 19.43
CA PHE A 85 16.98 2.52 20.10
C PHE A 85 17.57 3.02 21.43
N ASP A 86 17.40 4.30 21.70
CA ASP A 86 17.69 4.92 23.01
C ASP A 86 16.55 4.78 24.03
N THR A 87 15.46 4.13 23.62
CA THR A 87 14.23 3.94 24.39
C THR A 87 13.83 2.47 24.45
N ASN A 88 13.08 2.11 25.49
CA ASN A 88 12.43 0.81 25.65
C ASN A 88 10.91 0.87 25.42
N ASP A 89 10.40 2.02 25.02
CA ASP A 89 9.00 2.20 24.68
C ASP A 89 8.68 1.52 23.33
N GLU A 90 7.79 0.54 23.36
CA GLU A 90 7.38 -0.24 22.19
C GLU A 90 6.63 0.63 21.17
N ASP A 91 5.86 1.63 21.62
CA ASP A 91 5.12 2.53 20.73
C ASP A 91 6.08 3.47 19.99
N ALA A 92 7.07 4.02 20.70
CA ALA A 92 8.14 4.83 20.11
C ALA A 92 8.97 4.02 19.09
N THR A 93 9.24 2.76 19.40
CA THR A 93 9.94 1.82 18.51
C THR A 93 9.13 1.55 17.24
N ALA A 94 7.83 1.30 17.39
CA ALA A 94 6.93 1.06 16.27
C ALA A 94 6.81 2.29 15.35
N ASP A 95 6.73 3.50 15.93
CA ASP A 95 6.63 4.74 15.18
C ASP A 95 7.87 5.01 14.31
N ASP A 96 9.07 4.81 14.84
CA ASP A 96 10.31 4.95 14.08
C ASP A 96 10.47 3.85 13.02
N ALA A 97 10.00 2.63 13.29
CA ALA A 97 9.94 1.58 12.27
C ALA A 97 9.02 1.98 11.10
N VAL A 98 7.89 2.63 11.37
CA VAL A 98 6.99 3.14 10.32
C VAL A 98 7.63 4.29 9.56
N ARG A 99 8.30 5.23 10.24
CA ARG A 99 9.05 6.32 9.60
C ARG A 99 10.08 5.78 8.62
N LEU A 100 10.89 4.82 9.07
CA LEU A 100 11.90 4.17 8.24
C LEU A 100 11.25 3.47 7.04
N PHE A 101 10.19 2.70 7.27
CA PHE A 101 9.51 1.96 6.21
C PHE A 101 8.88 2.87 5.16
N LEU A 102 8.25 3.97 5.57
CA LEU A 102 7.67 4.96 4.66
C LEU A 102 8.77 5.68 3.86
N SER A 103 9.82 6.16 4.54
CA SER A 103 10.97 6.81 3.90
C SER A 103 11.62 5.91 2.85
N GLN A 104 11.86 4.65 3.20
CA GLN A 104 12.39 3.65 2.29
C GLN A 104 11.46 3.45 1.09
N SER A 105 10.17 3.22 1.33
CA SER A 105 9.18 2.90 0.29
C SER A 105 8.99 4.03 -0.72
N LEU A 106 9.10 5.29 -0.29
CA LEU A 106 9.06 6.44 -1.20
C LEU A 106 10.33 6.57 -2.04
N THR A 107 11.47 6.12 -1.50
CA THR A 107 12.78 6.28 -2.14
C THR A 107 13.09 5.16 -3.12
N ASN A 108 12.75 3.91 -2.78
CA ASN A 108 13.07 2.72 -3.58
C ASN A 108 11.93 2.28 -4.52
N GLY A 109 10.83 3.02 -4.58
CA GLY A 109 9.67 2.66 -5.40
C GLY A 109 8.81 1.54 -4.80
N GLY A 110 8.93 1.26 -3.50
CA GLY A 110 8.05 0.34 -2.78
C GLY A 110 6.61 0.84 -2.66
N ALA A 111 6.40 2.16 -2.65
CA ALA A 111 5.07 2.75 -2.71
C ALA A 111 4.51 2.68 -4.14
N GLU A 112 3.39 1.97 -4.31
CA GLU A 112 2.72 1.87 -5.61
C GLU A 112 2.00 3.17 -5.97
N ARG A 113 1.43 3.84 -4.97
CA ARG A 113 0.87 5.19 -5.11
C ARG A 113 1.20 6.03 -3.90
N PHE A 114 1.40 7.31 -4.14
CA PHE A 114 1.45 8.30 -3.08
C PHE A 114 1.00 9.65 -3.62
N ALA A 115 0.34 10.42 -2.78
CA ALA A 115 -0.08 11.78 -3.06
C ALA A 115 0.05 12.62 -1.78
N GLY A 116 0.30 13.90 -1.94
CA GLY A 116 0.50 14.77 -0.80
C GLY A 116 0.97 16.17 -1.17
N TRP A 117 1.26 16.94 -0.13
CA TRP A 117 1.81 18.27 -0.17
C TRP A 117 2.88 18.42 0.92
N ARG A 118 4.13 18.66 0.50
CA ARG A 118 5.29 18.82 1.39
C ARG A 118 5.40 17.65 2.38
N GLU A 119 5.30 17.92 3.68
CA GLU A 119 5.37 16.94 4.75
C GLU A 119 4.10 16.09 4.91
N ARG A 120 2.98 16.48 4.30
CA ARG A 120 1.68 15.79 4.37
C ARG A 120 1.53 14.85 3.20
N ILE A 121 1.61 13.55 3.44
CA ILE A 121 1.57 12.52 2.41
C ILE A 121 0.65 11.39 2.82
N VAL A 122 0.11 10.71 1.82
CA VAL A 122 -0.60 9.44 1.94
C VAL A 122 0.05 8.48 0.95
N ALA A 123 0.43 7.29 1.40
CA ALA A 123 1.09 6.27 0.58
C ALA A 123 0.34 4.94 0.67
N LEU A 124 0.19 4.27 -0.47
CA LEU A 124 -0.24 2.88 -0.60
C LEU A 124 0.98 2.03 -0.93
N ILE A 125 1.33 1.12 -0.02
CA ILE A 125 2.52 0.27 -0.10
C ILE A 125 2.06 -1.20 -0.10
N PRO A 126 2.11 -1.88 -1.25
CA PRO A 126 1.82 -3.31 -1.34
C PRO A 126 2.88 -4.14 -0.61
N GLU A 127 2.42 -5.19 0.07
CA GLU A 127 3.29 -6.14 0.77
C GLU A 127 3.83 -7.24 -0.19
N GLU A 128 4.68 -8.13 0.35
CA GLU A 128 5.40 -9.21 -0.37
C GLU A 128 4.49 -10.09 -1.23
N VAL A 129 3.33 -10.49 -0.68
CA VAL A 129 2.37 -11.42 -1.32
C VAL A 129 1.55 -10.75 -2.45
N GLY A 130 1.93 -9.54 -2.84
CA GLY A 130 1.30 -8.75 -3.88
C GLY A 130 0.15 -7.88 -3.36
N ALA A 131 -0.55 -7.20 -4.27
CA ALA A 131 -1.48 -6.11 -3.96
C ALA A 131 -2.68 -6.49 -3.05
N LYS A 132 -2.88 -7.78 -2.74
CA LYS A 132 -3.93 -8.23 -1.82
C LYS A 132 -3.72 -7.65 -0.43
N GLU A 133 -2.47 -7.62 0.03
CA GLU A 133 -2.11 -7.06 1.31
C GLU A 133 -1.36 -5.75 1.10
N SER A 134 -1.83 -4.69 1.74
CA SER A 134 -1.25 -3.36 1.59
C SER A 134 -1.27 -2.60 2.90
N LYS A 135 -0.18 -1.89 3.18
CA LYS A 135 -0.12 -0.86 4.20
C LYS A 135 -0.49 0.47 3.58
N ILE A 136 -1.43 1.18 4.20
CA ILE A 136 -1.71 2.58 3.88
C ILE A 136 -1.16 3.41 5.04
N ILE A 137 -0.31 4.39 4.73
CA ILE A 137 0.36 5.22 5.73
C ILE A 137 0.15 6.68 5.37
N ARG A 138 -0.16 7.53 6.36
CA ARG A 138 -0.21 8.99 6.18
C ARG A 138 0.51 9.76 7.27
N THR A 139 1.03 10.93 6.92
CA THR A 139 1.58 11.89 7.89
C THR A 139 0.50 12.91 8.31
N LEU A 140 0.47 13.19 9.61
CA LEU A 140 -0.46 14.14 10.21
C LEU A 140 0.19 15.51 10.45
N ALA A 141 -0.62 16.51 10.80
CA ALA A 141 -0.18 17.89 10.99
C ALA A 141 0.86 18.08 12.10
N ASP A 142 0.82 17.21 13.13
CA ASP A 142 1.75 17.18 14.25
C ASP A 142 3.04 16.37 13.96
N GLY A 143 3.18 15.86 12.73
CA GLY A 143 4.31 15.02 12.32
C GLY A 143 4.23 13.58 12.85
N THR A 144 3.10 13.16 13.43
CA THR A 144 2.82 11.75 13.71
C THR A 144 2.40 11.02 12.43
N LEU A 145 2.36 9.69 12.50
CA LEU A 145 2.02 8.81 11.41
C LEU A 145 0.79 7.98 11.77
N GLU A 146 -0.18 7.95 10.89
CA GLU A 146 -1.29 7.00 10.97
C GLU A 146 -1.07 5.90 9.93
N ARG A 147 -1.36 4.66 10.32
CA ARG A 147 -1.21 3.48 9.47
C ARG A 147 -2.39 2.55 9.59
N THR A 148 -2.72 1.88 8.50
CA THR A 148 -3.69 0.79 8.49
C THR A 148 -3.24 -0.30 7.52
N HIS A 149 -3.75 -1.50 7.72
CA HIS A 149 -3.46 -2.65 6.88
C HIS A 149 -4.77 -3.17 6.29
N THR A 150 -4.71 -3.54 5.02
CA THR A 150 -5.86 -3.99 4.24
C THR A 150 -5.53 -5.35 3.61
N TYR A 151 -6.52 -6.24 3.57
CA TYR A 151 -6.41 -7.61 3.06
C TYR A 151 -7.06 -7.78 1.67
N ASN A 152 -7.48 -6.68 1.06
CA ASN A 152 -8.14 -6.65 -0.24
C ASN A 152 -7.73 -5.40 -1.01
N VAL A 153 -7.42 -5.58 -2.30
CA VAL A 153 -6.98 -4.51 -3.20
C VAL A 153 -8.01 -3.38 -3.30
N LEU A 154 -9.31 -3.71 -3.36
CA LEU A 154 -10.36 -2.68 -3.45
C LEU A 154 -10.42 -1.82 -2.18
N ASP A 155 -10.29 -2.46 -1.01
CA ASP A 155 -10.29 -1.74 0.27
C ASP A 155 -9.02 -0.92 0.45
N ALA A 156 -7.87 -1.39 -0.04
CA ALA A 156 -6.60 -0.65 -0.05
C ALA A 156 -6.75 0.66 -0.83
N TYR A 157 -7.23 0.59 -2.07
CA TYR A 157 -7.42 1.73 -2.94
C TYR A 157 -8.53 2.68 -2.46
N SER A 158 -9.63 2.14 -1.92
CA SER A 158 -10.69 2.93 -1.30
C SER A 158 -10.19 3.69 -0.07
N THR A 159 -9.42 3.02 0.79
CA THR A 159 -8.82 3.62 1.99
C THR A 159 -7.80 4.69 1.64
N TYR A 160 -6.91 4.42 0.68
CA TYR A 160 -5.99 5.41 0.14
C TYR A 160 -6.73 6.65 -0.38
N ALA A 161 -7.72 6.47 -1.26
CA ALA A 161 -8.47 7.58 -1.84
C ALA A 161 -9.24 8.37 -0.77
N ARG A 162 -9.81 7.68 0.23
CA ARG A 162 -10.45 8.32 1.37
C ARG A 162 -9.48 9.20 2.16
N TRP A 163 -8.28 8.70 2.47
CA TRP A 163 -7.27 9.48 3.19
C TRP A 163 -6.71 10.64 2.35
N VAL A 164 -6.54 10.47 1.05
CA VAL A 164 -6.15 11.57 0.14
C VAL A 164 -7.25 12.65 0.07
N ASN A 165 -8.53 12.26 0.00
CA ASN A 165 -9.64 13.21 0.06
C ASN A 165 -9.73 13.92 1.41
N GLN A 166 -9.48 13.22 2.51
CA GLN A 166 -9.39 13.84 3.84
C GLN A 166 -8.27 14.88 3.86
N LEU A 167 -7.08 14.56 3.34
CA LEU A 167 -5.99 15.52 3.21
C LEU A 167 -6.36 16.69 2.29
N ALA A 168 -7.03 16.45 1.17
CA ALA A 168 -7.48 17.49 0.25
C ALA A 168 -8.44 18.47 0.96
N ASN A 169 -9.34 17.97 1.80
CA ASN A 169 -10.30 18.78 2.53
C ASN A 169 -9.62 19.70 3.56
N GLU A 170 -8.42 19.38 4.04
CA GLU A 170 -7.65 20.28 4.91
C GLU A 170 -7.22 21.58 4.20
N PHE A 171 -7.15 21.58 2.87
CA PHE A 171 -6.84 22.77 2.06
C PHE A 171 -8.09 23.55 1.63
N GLY A 172 -9.29 23.03 1.86
CA GLY A 172 -10.54 23.68 1.50
C GLY A 172 -10.85 24.86 2.42
N SER A 173 -11.31 25.98 1.83
CA SER A 173 -11.82 27.12 2.59
C SER A 173 -13.30 26.93 2.90
N THR A 174 -13.63 26.18 3.95
CA THR A 174 -14.99 26.17 4.50
C THR A 174 -14.96 26.66 5.94
N ASP A 175 -15.95 27.48 6.32
CA ASP A 175 -16.18 27.89 7.71
C ASP A 175 -16.30 26.66 8.64
N GLU A 176 -16.69 25.51 8.09
CA GLU A 176 -16.72 24.20 8.73
C GLU A 176 -15.33 23.71 9.18
N ASN A 177 -14.27 23.94 8.40
CA ASN A 177 -12.91 23.57 8.79
C ASN A 177 -12.39 24.42 9.95
N LEU A 178 -12.72 25.72 9.95
CA LEU A 178 -12.43 26.62 11.06
C LEU A 178 -13.21 26.22 12.32
N ALA A 179 -14.48 25.85 12.18
CA ALA A 179 -15.32 25.38 13.27
C ALA A 179 -14.87 24.01 13.83
N ALA A 180 -14.31 23.15 12.98
CA ALA A 180 -13.78 21.84 13.36
C ALA A 180 -12.33 21.89 13.89
N GLY A 181 -11.68 23.07 13.89
CA GLY A 181 -10.29 23.23 14.35
C GLY A 181 -9.26 22.52 13.47
N ILE A 182 -9.58 22.27 12.18
CA ILE A 182 -8.65 21.62 11.26
C ILE A 182 -7.55 22.62 10.89
N SER A 183 -6.29 22.26 11.16
CA SER A 183 -5.13 23.06 10.79
C SER A 183 -4.91 23.00 9.28
N ILE A 184 -5.00 24.16 8.62
CA ILE A 184 -4.67 24.28 7.19
C ILE A 184 -3.16 24.09 7.03
N PRO A 185 -2.71 23.14 6.18
CA PRO A 185 -1.29 22.93 5.97
C PRO A 185 -0.60 24.18 5.42
N ASP A 186 0.65 24.40 5.85
CA ASP A 186 1.39 25.59 5.45
C ASP A 186 1.64 25.60 3.93
N THR A 187 1.10 26.63 3.27
CA THR A 187 1.30 26.91 1.85
C THR A 187 2.25 28.09 1.61
N ALA A 188 2.69 28.80 2.66
CA ALA A 188 3.63 29.92 2.51
C ALA A 188 5.00 29.42 1.98
N PRO A 189 5.74 30.25 1.23
CA PRO A 189 5.41 31.62 0.81
C PRO A 189 4.60 31.69 -0.50
N LEU A 190 3.88 30.62 -0.88
CA LEU A 190 3.24 30.54 -2.19
C LEU A 190 1.95 31.36 -2.28
N GLU A 191 1.50 31.58 -3.52
CA GLU A 191 0.38 32.47 -3.85
C GLU A 191 -0.94 32.05 -3.17
N PRO A 192 -1.89 32.99 -2.95
CA PRO A 192 -3.17 32.71 -2.29
C PRO A 192 -4.03 31.62 -2.92
N LEU A 193 -3.84 31.32 -4.22
CA LEU A 193 -4.57 30.25 -4.93
C LEU A 193 -3.98 28.86 -4.70
N THR A 194 -2.80 28.76 -4.09
CA THR A 194 -2.09 27.49 -3.86
C THR A 194 -2.95 26.45 -3.13
N PRO A 195 -3.67 26.77 -2.04
CA PRO A 195 -4.53 25.79 -1.35
C PRO A 195 -5.56 25.15 -2.28
N ASN A 196 -6.22 25.96 -3.14
CA ASN A 196 -7.22 25.46 -4.10
C ASN A 196 -6.61 24.55 -5.17
N ILE A 197 -5.39 24.87 -5.63
CA ILE A 197 -4.65 24.04 -6.58
C ILE A 197 -4.29 22.70 -5.93
N VAL A 198 -3.79 22.72 -4.70
CA VAL A 198 -3.43 21.51 -3.94
C VAL A 198 -4.65 20.65 -3.68
N GLN A 199 -5.76 21.26 -3.22
CA GLN A 199 -7.02 20.56 -3.02
C GLN A 199 -7.49 19.86 -4.31
N ALA A 200 -7.58 20.61 -5.42
CA ALA A 200 -8.02 20.07 -6.70
C ALA A 200 -7.10 18.95 -7.21
N TRP A 201 -5.79 19.11 -7.02
CA TRP A 201 -4.81 18.08 -7.38
C TRP A 201 -5.03 16.80 -6.57
N LEU A 202 -5.14 16.89 -5.25
CA LEU A 202 -5.33 15.72 -4.39
C LEU A 202 -6.68 15.02 -4.65
N MET A 203 -7.76 15.78 -4.87
CA MET A 203 -9.05 15.20 -5.26
C MET A 203 -8.97 14.44 -6.59
N ARG A 204 -8.21 14.99 -7.56
CA ARG A 204 -7.95 14.29 -8.83
C ARG A 204 -7.18 12.99 -8.60
N GLU A 205 -6.14 13.00 -7.76
CA GLU A 205 -5.35 11.79 -7.46
C GLU A 205 -6.20 10.70 -6.78
N ALA A 206 -7.07 11.10 -5.83
CA ALA A 206 -8.00 10.17 -5.18
C ALA A 206 -8.98 9.55 -6.19
N ALA A 207 -9.59 10.37 -7.04
CA ALA A 207 -10.53 9.91 -8.07
C ALA A 207 -9.86 8.99 -9.10
N GLN A 208 -8.65 9.32 -9.53
CA GLN A 208 -7.88 8.51 -10.48
C GLN A 208 -7.53 7.14 -9.90
N ALA A 209 -7.10 7.08 -8.63
CA ALA A 209 -6.81 5.82 -7.95
C ALA A 209 -8.03 4.91 -7.88
N GLN A 210 -9.21 5.45 -7.51
CA GLN A 210 -10.45 4.67 -7.48
C GLN A 210 -10.87 4.21 -8.87
N LEU A 211 -10.76 5.07 -9.89
CA LEU A 211 -11.12 4.74 -11.26
C LEU A 211 -10.24 3.62 -11.83
N ASP A 212 -8.92 3.70 -11.63
CA ASP A 212 -7.98 2.70 -12.13
C ASP A 212 -8.25 1.33 -11.49
N GLN A 213 -8.48 1.30 -10.18
CA GLN A 213 -8.79 0.05 -9.49
C GLN A 213 -10.17 -0.49 -9.87
N ALA A 214 -11.19 0.35 -10.00
CA ALA A 214 -12.52 -0.07 -10.44
C ALA A 214 -12.47 -0.69 -11.84
N ARG A 215 -11.69 -0.10 -12.76
CA ARG A 215 -11.45 -0.65 -14.10
C ARG A 215 -10.74 -2.00 -14.03
N ALA A 216 -9.69 -2.12 -13.22
CA ALA A 216 -8.96 -3.38 -13.07
C ALA A 216 -9.86 -4.49 -12.52
N SER A 217 -10.60 -4.21 -11.44
CA SER A 217 -11.53 -5.16 -10.82
C SER A 217 -12.68 -5.55 -11.76
N LEU A 218 -13.27 -4.60 -12.48
CA LEU A 218 -14.32 -4.88 -13.46
C LEU A 218 -13.79 -5.77 -14.59
N LYS A 219 -12.60 -5.45 -15.11
CA LYS A 219 -11.97 -6.23 -16.18
C LYS A 219 -11.69 -7.67 -15.73
N PHE A 220 -11.13 -7.85 -14.53
CA PHE A 220 -10.90 -9.17 -13.95
C PHE A 220 -12.21 -9.95 -13.75
N GLY A 221 -13.23 -9.32 -13.15
CA GLY A 221 -14.53 -9.95 -12.90
C GLY A 221 -15.26 -10.38 -14.17
N LEU A 222 -15.25 -9.54 -15.22
CA LEU A 222 -15.85 -9.87 -16.51
C LEU A 222 -15.12 -11.03 -17.21
N ALA A 223 -13.79 -11.06 -17.17
CA ALA A 223 -13.01 -12.15 -17.75
C ALA A 223 -13.24 -13.47 -17.00
N ALA A 224 -13.28 -13.44 -15.67
CA ALA A 224 -13.56 -14.62 -14.85
C ALA A 224 -14.98 -15.16 -15.09
N GLN A 225 -15.98 -14.28 -15.14
CA GLN A 225 -17.37 -14.68 -15.41
C GLN A 225 -17.52 -15.31 -16.80
N ALA A 226 -16.88 -14.75 -17.83
CA ALA A 226 -16.91 -15.32 -19.17
C ALA A 226 -16.33 -16.74 -19.20
N ARG A 227 -15.19 -16.98 -18.53
CA ARG A 227 -14.60 -18.32 -18.40
C ARG A 227 -15.48 -19.30 -17.64
N MET A 228 -16.16 -18.86 -16.57
CA MET A 228 -17.08 -19.73 -15.84
C MET A 228 -18.21 -20.22 -16.75
N HIS A 229 -18.82 -19.34 -17.55
CA HIS A 229 -19.83 -19.74 -18.54
C HIS A 229 -19.34 -20.77 -19.57
N GLU A 230 -18.04 -20.81 -19.88
CA GLU A 230 -17.47 -21.84 -20.76
C GLU A 230 -17.34 -23.22 -20.07
N HIS A 231 -17.24 -23.26 -18.74
CA HIS A 231 -16.99 -24.47 -17.96
C HIS A 231 -18.24 -25.01 -17.22
N THR A 232 -19.27 -24.20 -17.04
CA THR A 232 -20.52 -24.60 -16.41
C THR A 232 -21.35 -25.45 -17.39
N SER A 233 -21.81 -26.63 -16.95
CA SER A 233 -22.70 -27.46 -17.77
C SER A 233 -24.05 -26.74 -18.00
N PRO A 234 -24.70 -26.93 -19.17
CA PRO A 234 -25.94 -26.24 -19.53
C PRO A 234 -27.14 -26.52 -18.62
N ASP A 235 -27.04 -27.46 -17.67
CA ASP A 235 -28.10 -27.87 -16.75
C ASP A 235 -28.09 -27.15 -15.38
N THR A 236 -27.24 -26.13 -15.21
CA THR A 236 -27.19 -25.33 -13.96
C THR A 236 -27.92 -24.00 -14.17
N ASP A 237 -29.14 -23.88 -13.63
CA ASP A 237 -30.04 -22.71 -13.65
C ASP A 237 -29.47 -21.42 -12.99
N ALA A 238 -28.18 -21.39 -12.64
CA ALA A 238 -27.54 -20.30 -11.90
C ALA A 238 -26.83 -19.25 -12.78
N ASP A 239 -26.86 -19.41 -14.11
CA ASP A 239 -26.17 -18.50 -15.03
C ASP A 239 -27.00 -17.25 -15.33
N VAL A 240 -26.66 -16.14 -14.66
CA VAL A 240 -27.18 -14.81 -15.01
C VAL A 240 -26.77 -14.47 -16.44
N SER A 241 -27.73 -14.38 -17.35
CA SER A 241 -27.45 -14.04 -18.74
C SER A 241 -26.81 -12.64 -18.86
N ILE A 242 -25.97 -12.41 -19.88
CA ILE A 242 -25.38 -11.08 -20.17
C ILE A 242 -26.46 -9.99 -20.30
N ALA A 243 -27.65 -10.35 -20.81
CA ALA A 243 -28.77 -9.42 -20.94
C ALA A 243 -29.41 -9.06 -19.57
N GLU A 244 -29.38 -9.96 -18.61
CA GLU A 244 -29.80 -9.69 -17.24
C GLU A 244 -28.75 -8.88 -16.47
N LEU A 245 -27.47 -9.23 -16.61
CA LEU A 245 -26.37 -8.45 -16.04
C LEU A 245 -26.35 -7.00 -16.55
N ALA A 246 -26.54 -6.78 -17.85
CA ALA A 246 -26.61 -5.44 -18.43
C ALA A 246 -27.79 -4.63 -17.87
N ARG A 247 -28.97 -5.25 -17.72
CA ARG A 247 -30.15 -4.62 -17.12
C ARG A 247 -29.90 -4.22 -15.66
N SER A 248 -29.31 -5.12 -14.87
CA SER A 248 -29.00 -4.87 -13.45
C SER A 248 -27.93 -3.80 -13.25
N LEU A 249 -26.97 -3.68 -14.18
CA LEU A 249 -25.93 -2.64 -14.15
C LEU A 249 -26.38 -1.32 -14.82
N HIS A 250 -27.62 -1.23 -15.29
CA HIS A 250 -28.15 -0.07 -16.02
C HIS A 250 -27.26 0.35 -17.20
N THR A 251 -26.72 -0.63 -17.94
CA THR A 251 -25.91 -0.40 -19.15
C THR A 251 -26.52 -1.13 -20.35
N ASP A 252 -26.10 -0.75 -21.56
CA ASP A 252 -26.56 -1.47 -22.75
C ASP A 252 -25.75 -2.77 -22.97
N ARG A 253 -26.42 -3.77 -23.55
CA ARG A 253 -25.81 -5.07 -23.84
C ARG A 253 -24.58 -4.96 -24.77
N PRO A 254 -24.58 -4.13 -25.83
CA PRO A 254 -23.40 -3.94 -26.68
C PRO A 254 -22.16 -3.43 -25.93
N ASN A 255 -22.31 -2.48 -25.00
CA ASN A 255 -21.22 -1.94 -24.20
C ASN A 255 -20.63 -3.00 -23.29
N LEU A 256 -21.50 -3.75 -22.59
CA LEU A 256 -21.05 -4.85 -21.74
C LEU A 256 -20.36 -5.96 -22.54
N THR A 257 -20.89 -6.31 -23.71
CA THR A 257 -20.27 -7.30 -24.61
C THR A 257 -18.89 -6.85 -25.10
N ARG A 258 -18.73 -5.56 -25.44
CA ARG A 258 -17.42 -5.00 -25.82
C ARG A 258 -16.43 -5.02 -24.65
N ALA A 259 -16.89 -4.69 -23.44
CA ALA A 259 -16.08 -4.73 -22.23
C ALA A 259 -15.58 -6.15 -21.92
N ILE A 260 -16.45 -7.17 -22.02
CA ILE A 260 -16.09 -8.58 -21.84
C ILE A 260 -15.03 -8.99 -22.86
N LYS A 261 -15.25 -8.74 -24.16
CA LYS A 261 -14.26 -9.07 -25.20
C LYS A 261 -12.92 -8.38 -24.99
N ALA A 262 -12.93 -7.12 -24.56
CA ALA A 262 -11.71 -6.38 -24.25
C ALA A 262 -10.99 -6.93 -22.99
N ALA A 263 -11.74 -7.48 -22.04
CA ALA A 263 -11.20 -8.17 -20.88
C ALA A 263 -10.55 -9.50 -21.25
N GLU A 264 -11.24 -10.34 -22.03
CA GLU A 264 -10.72 -11.59 -22.59
C GLU A 264 -9.52 -11.37 -23.50
N ALA A 265 -9.43 -10.23 -24.19
CA ALA A 265 -8.32 -9.89 -25.07
C ALA A 265 -7.00 -9.62 -24.32
N ASP A 266 -7.04 -9.38 -23.01
CA ASP A 266 -5.88 -9.00 -22.21
C ASP A 266 -4.99 -10.20 -21.87
N ALA A 267 -3.77 -10.21 -22.41
CA ALA A 267 -2.80 -11.28 -22.20
C ALA A 267 -2.35 -11.42 -20.74
N LYS A 268 -2.22 -10.31 -19.99
CA LYS A 268 -1.80 -10.34 -18.60
C LYS A 268 -2.87 -10.98 -17.72
N LEU A 269 -4.14 -10.61 -17.95
CA LEU A 269 -5.27 -11.20 -17.23
C LEU A 269 -5.46 -12.68 -17.55
N ARG A 270 -5.32 -13.08 -18.81
CA ARG A 270 -5.37 -14.51 -19.17
C ARG A 270 -4.34 -15.33 -18.40
N ASN A 271 -3.08 -14.89 -18.40
CA ASN A 271 -2.02 -15.61 -17.69
C ASN A 271 -2.32 -15.71 -16.19
N GLN A 272 -2.83 -14.63 -15.58
CA GLN A 272 -3.22 -14.64 -14.15
C GLN A 272 -4.36 -15.61 -13.86
N LEU A 273 -5.39 -15.66 -14.71
CA LEU A 273 -6.51 -16.60 -14.55
C LEU A 273 -6.06 -18.06 -14.79
N ASP A 274 -5.20 -18.30 -15.78
CA ASP A 274 -4.61 -19.63 -16.03
C ASP A 274 -3.79 -20.12 -14.84
N ASP A 275 -3.01 -19.24 -14.21
CA ASP A 275 -2.24 -19.58 -13.02
C ASP A 275 -3.14 -19.89 -11.82
N ILE A 276 -4.26 -19.16 -11.64
CA ILE A 276 -5.27 -19.46 -10.61
C ILE A 276 -5.90 -20.84 -10.85
N GLU A 277 -6.29 -21.15 -12.09
CA GLU A 277 -6.88 -22.44 -12.45
C GLU A 277 -5.89 -23.60 -12.19
N ARG A 278 -4.61 -23.41 -12.51
CA ARG A 278 -3.54 -24.39 -12.20
C ARG A 278 -3.35 -24.61 -10.71
N MET A 279 -3.48 -23.58 -9.88
CA MET A 279 -3.37 -23.70 -8.41
C MET A 279 -4.60 -24.36 -7.77
N GLN A 280 -5.78 -24.28 -8.41
CA GLN A 280 -7.03 -24.86 -7.90
C GLN A 280 -7.26 -26.31 -8.34
N LEU A 281 -6.52 -26.82 -9.32
CA LEU A 281 -6.56 -28.23 -9.70
C LEU A 281 -5.80 -29.08 -8.65
N PRO A 282 -6.44 -30.08 -8.00
CA PRO A 282 -5.72 -30.98 -7.13
C PRO A 282 -4.70 -31.74 -7.98
N THR A 283 -3.43 -31.73 -7.57
CA THR A 283 -2.39 -32.62 -8.10
C THR A 283 -2.92 -34.05 -8.04
N ARG A 284 -3.44 -34.55 -9.17
CA ARG A 284 -3.75 -35.97 -9.33
C ARG A 284 -2.41 -36.69 -9.38
N ARG A 285 -1.97 -37.18 -8.21
CA ARG A 285 -1.00 -38.29 -8.11
C ARG A 285 -1.71 -39.59 -8.43
#